data_AF-A0AAX4NFB8-F1
#
_entry.id   AF-A0AAX4NFB8-F1
#
_cell.length_a   1.000
_cell.length_b   1.000
_cell.length_c   1.000
_cell.angle_alpha   90.00
_cell.angle_beta   90.00
_cell.angle_gamma   90.00
#
_symmetry.space_group_name_H-M   'P 1'
#
loop_
_entity.id
_entity.type
_entity.pdbx_description
1 polymer ?
#
loop_
_entity_poly.entity_id
_entity_poly.type
_entity_poly.pdbx_seq_one_letter_code
_entity_poly.pdbx_strand_id
1 'polypeptide(L)'
;MYRAVYRGVKKLRKVFSLKADNKAETGIGTLIIFIAMVLVAAVAATVLINTAGSLQQRATSTGSQTTNQVSTGLIVQSIYGMDNNRSNPESGSLNWTAIYVTLNTGSSPVDLSNVSLSLEYQGQLASLKYTPATTNASFAVDTNGTSNVFSVLNAGVGYKNSTATFKNVELKNVTKSTNFAIVVIRDPSNSLTSSHPVLTTGSEVVILVNTSAVFGGMKQGQAVTGQINPSVGSPGIIQFTTPSAFTETVMELQ
;
A
#
# COMPACT_ATOMS: atom_id res chain seq x y z
N MET A 1 30.84 -100.09 31.34
CA MET A 1 29.68 -99.22 31.06
C MET A 1 29.94 -97.71 31.26
N TYR A 2 30.71 -97.27 32.26
CA TYR A 2 30.87 -95.84 32.60
C TYR A 2 31.52 -94.92 31.53
N ARG A 3 32.43 -95.43 30.68
CA ARG A 3 33.13 -94.62 29.64
C ARG A 3 32.25 -94.23 28.44
N ALA A 4 31.21 -95.01 28.12
CA ALA A 4 30.32 -94.72 27.00
C ALA A 4 29.35 -93.59 27.34
N VAL A 5 28.81 -93.60 28.57
CA VAL A 5 27.92 -92.54 29.09
C VAL A 5 28.65 -91.21 29.17
N TYR A 6 29.90 -91.19 29.66
CA TYR A 6 30.69 -89.96 29.75
C TYR A 6 31.02 -89.33 28.38
N ARG A 7 31.25 -90.17 27.36
CA ARG A 7 31.42 -89.70 25.97
C ARG A 7 30.10 -89.15 25.39
N GLY A 8 28.97 -89.78 25.71
CA GLY A 8 27.63 -89.29 25.33
C GLY A 8 27.31 -87.92 25.92
N VAL A 9 27.56 -87.73 27.22
CA VAL A 9 27.34 -86.46 27.94
C VAL A 9 28.25 -85.35 27.41
N LYS A 10 29.53 -85.64 27.11
CA LYS A 10 30.45 -84.65 26.53
C LYS A 10 30.06 -84.24 25.10
N LYS A 11 29.46 -85.16 24.32
CA LYS A 11 28.92 -84.89 22.98
C LYS A 11 27.67 -84.01 23.07
N LEU A 12 26.73 -84.34 23.96
CA LEU A 12 25.53 -83.55 24.24
C LEU A 12 25.86 -82.14 24.73
N ARG A 13 26.85 -81.97 25.63
CA ARG A 13 27.30 -80.66 26.10
C ARG A 13 27.92 -79.79 25.01
N LYS A 14 28.49 -80.42 23.96
CA LYS A 14 29.08 -79.71 22.81
C LYS A 14 28.01 -79.29 21.80
N VAL A 15 26.92 -80.06 21.69
CA VAL A 15 25.76 -79.75 20.82
C VAL A 15 24.89 -78.64 21.44
N PHE A 16 24.74 -78.61 22.77
CA PHE A 16 24.06 -77.53 23.50
C PHE A 16 24.97 -76.36 23.89
N SER A 17 26.26 -76.41 23.55
CA SER A 17 27.18 -75.27 23.75
C SER A 17 26.94 -74.26 22.64
N LEU A 18 25.91 -73.42 22.80
CA LEU A 18 25.71 -72.21 22.00
C LEU A 18 26.90 -71.28 22.26
N LYS A 19 27.95 -71.38 21.44
CA LYS A 19 29.01 -70.38 21.43
C LYS A 19 28.38 -69.11 20.87
N ALA A 20 28.35 -68.05 21.67
CA ALA A 20 28.04 -66.72 21.18
C ALA A 20 28.98 -66.43 20.00
N ASP A 21 28.38 -66.25 18.83
CA ASP A 21 29.15 -65.99 17.61
C ASP A 21 29.42 -64.49 17.58
N ASN A 22 30.54 -64.08 18.18
CA ASN A 22 30.90 -62.65 18.34
C ASN A 22 30.88 -61.88 16.99
N LYS A 23 31.02 -62.59 15.86
CA LYS A 23 30.87 -62.03 14.51
C LYS A 23 29.42 -61.67 14.18
N ALA A 24 28.45 -62.53 14.53
CA ALA A 24 27.03 -62.26 14.34
C ALA A 24 26.56 -61.12 15.26
N GLU A 25 27.05 -61.08 16.51
CA GLU A 25 26.78 -60.00 17.46
C GLU A 25 27.32 -58.64 16.98
N THR A 26 28.56 -58.61 16.48
CA THR A 26 29.15 -57.39 15.90
C THR A 26 28.38 -56.92 14.66
N GLY A 27 27.93 -57.86 13.81
CA GLY A 27 27.11 -57.55 12.63
C GLY A 27 25.77 -56.90 12.97
N ILE A 28 25.07 -57.43 13.99
CA ILE A 28 23.82 -56.84 14.48
C ILE A 28 24.07 -55.43 15.03
N GLY A 29 25.17 -55.22 15.76
CA GLY A 29 25.57 -53.89 16.25
C GLY A 29 25.79 -52.88 15.11
N THR A 30 26.44 -53.29 14.02
CA THR A 30 26.65 -52.41 12.85
C THR A 30 25.34 -52.07 12.13
N LEU A 31 24.38 -53.00 12.03
CA LEU A 31 23.07 -52.74 11.42
C LEU A 31 22.24 -51.76 12.26
N ILE A 32 22.29 -51.86 13.59
CA ILE A 32 21.60 -50.93 14.49
C ILE A 32 22.13 -49.51 14.30
N ILE A 33 23.46 -49.33 14.27
CA ILE A 33 24.09 -48.02 14.05
C ILE A 33 23.75 -47.48 12.67
N PHE A 34 23.75 -48.34 11.65
CA PHE A 34 23.41 -47.95 10.29
C PHE A 34 21.99 -47.38 10.21
N ILE A 35 21.00 -48.08 10.78
CA ILE A 35 19.61 -47.60 10.82
C ILE A 35 19.51 -46.30 11.62
N ALA A 36 20.16 -46.23 12.79
CA ALA A 36 20.15 -45.03 13.61
C ALA A 36 20.72 -43.81 12.87
N MET A 37 21.86 -43.97 12.18
CA MET A 37 22.48 -42.90 11.40
C MET A 37 21.59 -42.42 10.26
N VAL A 38 20.92 -43.34 9.56
CA VAL A 38 19.98 -43.01 8.48
C VAL A 38 18.79 -42.22 9.02
N LEU A 39 18.24 -42.59 10.18
CA LEU A 39 17.12 -41.86 10.80
C LEU A 39 17.53 -40.44 11.25
N VAL A 40 18.70 -40.29 11.87
CA VAL A 40 19.22 -38.97 12.26
C VAL A 40 19.46 -38.10 11.03
N ALA A 41 20.06 -38.67 9.98
CA ALA A 41 20.28 -37.96 8.71
C ALA A 41 18.96 -37.52 8.06
N ALA A 42 17.92 -38.35 8.10
CA ALA A 42 16.60 -38.01 7.56
C ALA A 42 15.98 -36.82 8.30
N VAL A 43 15.98 -36.83 9.63
CA VAL A 43 15.45 -35.70 10.44
C VAL A 43 16.26 -34.43 10.19
N ALA A 44 17.59 -34.53 10.15
CA ALA A 44 18.45 -33.38 9.86
C ALA A 44 18.18 -32.79 8.47
N ALA A 45 18.00 -33.65 7.45
CA ALA A 45 17.66 -33.21 6.10
C ALA A 45 16.31 -32.50 6.04
N THR A 46 15.29 -33.02 6.73
CA THR A 46 13.97 -32.36 6.80
C THR A 46 14.05 -30.98 7.43
N VAL A 47 14.77 -30.83 8.54
CA VAL A 47 14.96 -29.52 9.20
C VAL A 47 15.71 -28.55 8.29
N LEU A 48 16.76 -29.02 7.61
CA LEU A 48 17.53 -28.21 6.68
C LEU A 48 16.67 -27.72 5.51
N ILE A 49 15.90 -28.60 4.88
CA ILE A 49 15.01 -28.25 3.76
C ILE A 49 13.92 -27.27 4.21
N ASN A 50 13.28 -27.52 5.35
CA ASN A 50 12.24 -26.62 5.87
C ASN A 50 12.79 -25.23 6.17
N THR A 51 13.98 -25.16 6.78
CA THR A 51 14.64 -23.90 7.09
C THR A 51 15.00 -23.16 5.80
N ALA A 52 15.63 -23.84 4.84
CA ALA A 52 15.98 -23.27 3.54
C ALA A 52 14.75 -22.78 2.77
N GLY A 53 13.68 -23.56 2.74
CA GLY A 53 12.42 -23.20 2.09
C GLY A 53 11.78 -21.96 2.72
N SER A 54 11.72 -21.90 4.06
CA SER A 54 11.20 -20.73 4.77
C SER A 54 12.03 -19.47 4.53
N LEU A 55 13.37 -19.60 4.50
CA LEU A 55 14.27 -18.49 4.18
C LEU A 55 14.09 -18.03 2.73
N GLN A 56 13.91 -18.96 1.79
CA GLN A 56 13.70 -18.64 0.39
C GLN A 56 12.37 -17.89 0.18
N GLN A 57 11.27 -18.36 0.79
CA GLN A 57 9.99 -17.66 0.71
C GLN A 57 10.07 -16.25 1.30
N ARG A 58 10.73 -16.10 2.45
CA ARG A 58 10.97 -14.77 3.06
C ARG A 58 11.84 -13.90 2.17
N ALA A 59 12.93 -14.43 1.61
CA ALA A 59 13.82 -13.70 0.72
C ALA A 59 13.09 -13.18 -0.53
N THR A 60 12.25 -14.01 -1.15
CA THR A 60 11.44 -13.60 -2.31
C THR A 60 10.40 -12.55 -1.92
N SER A 61 9.66 -12.77 -0.82
CA SER A 61 8.65 -11.81 -0.37
C SER A 61 9.27 -10.46 0.00
N THR A 62 10.38 -10.46 0.74
CA THR A 62 11.10 -9.24 1.09
C THR A 62 11.67 -8.58 -0.16
N GLY A 63 12.28 -9.32 -1.09
CA GLY A 63 12.79 -8.78 -2.35
C GLY A 63 11.71 -8.11 -3.19
N SER A 64 10.53 -8.73 -3.33
CA SER A 64 9.39 -8.14 -4.03
C SER A 64 8.86 -6.90 -3.31
N GLN A 65 8.71 -6.95 -1.98
CA GLN A 65 8.22 -5.82 -1.19
C GLN A 65 9.19 -4.63 -1.23
N THR A 66 10.50 -4.86 -1.13
CA THR A 66 11.50 -3.80 -1.23
C THR A 66 11.55 -3.21 -2.62
N THR A 67 11.43 -4.04 -3.67
CA THR A 67 11.38 -3.57 -5.06
C THR A 67 10.17 -2.66 -5.25
N ASN A 68 8.99 -3.09 -4.79
CA ASN A 68 7.77 -2.28 -4.87
C ASN A 68 7.88 -0.98 -4.06
N GLN A 69 8.54 -1.02 -2.89
CA GLN A 69 8.71 0.15 -2.03
C GLN A 69 9.62 1.22 -2.64
N VAL A 70 10.59 0.85 -3.48
CA VAL A 70 11.51 1.81 -4.11
C VAL A 70 11.09 2.19 -5.53
N SER A 71 10.39 1.31 -6.25
CA SER A 71 9.94 1.57 -7.62
C SER A 71 8.60 2.31 -7.69
N THR A 72 7.77 2.17 -6.65
CA THR A 72 6.46 2.82 -6.59
C THR A 72 6.61 4.23 -6.06
N GLY A 73 5.96 5.19 -6.72
CA GLY A 73 5.95 6.58 -6.26
C GLY A 73 4.85 7.38 -6.93
N LEU A 74 4.31 8.35 -6.21
CA LEU A 74 3.37 9.32 -6.73
C LEU A 74 4.11 10.61 -7.10
N ILE A 75 3.78 11.17 -8.25
CA ILE A 75 4.32 12.45 -8.72
C ILE A 75 3.17 13.45 -8.77
N VAL A 76 3.41 14.61 -8.13
CA VAL A 76 2.54 15.78 -8.26
C VAL A 76 3.02 16.58 -9.46
N GLN A 77 2.16 16.76 -10.46
CA GLN A 77 2.52 17.45 -11.71
C GLN A 77 2.29 18.95 -11.61
N SER A 78 1.05 19.33 -11.30
CA SER A 78 0.63 20.72 -11.23
C SER A 78 -0.42 20.90 -10.13
N ILE A 79 -0.47 22.11 -9.58
CA ILE A 79 -1.44 22.45 -8.55
C ILE A 79 -2.20 23.69 -8.97
N TYR A 80 -3.52 23.61 -8.94
CA TYR A 80 -4.40 24.73 -9.21
C TYR A 80 -5.22 25.07 -7.98
N GLY A 81 -5.50 26.35 -7.81
CA GLY A 81 -6.39 26.87 -6.80
C GLY A 81 -7.61 27.53 -7.42
N MET A 82 -8.77 27.39 -6.77
CA MET A 82 -9.96 28.15 -7.10
C MET A 82 -10.36 29.12 -5.97
N ASP A 83 -10.63 30.37 -6.35
CA ASP A 83 -11.25 31.39 -5.52
C ASP A 83 -12.72 31.56 -5.92
N ASN A 84 -13.63 31.57 -4.94
CA ASN A 84 -15.06 31.75 -5.18
C ASN A 84 -15.49 33.23 -5.30
N ASN A 85 -14.64 34.19 -4.93
CA ASN A 85 -15.01 35.59 -4.82
C ASN A 85 -14.19 36.50 -5.75
N ARG A 86 -14.63 36.59 -7.01
CA ARG A 86 -14.00 37.43 -8.04
C ARG A 86 -14.14 38.95 -7.80
N SER A 87 -14.98 39.36 -6.85
CA SER A 87 -15.38 40.76 -6.71
C SER A 87 -14.29 41.63 -6.07
N ASN A 88 -13.36 41.06 -5.30
CA ASN A 88 -12.31 41.81 -4.57
C ASN A 88 -10.95 41.06 -4.63
N PRO A 89 -10.05 41.42 -5.56
CA PRO A 89 -8.73 40.77 -5.72
C PRO A 89 -7.86 40.82 -4.45
N GLU A 90 -8.08 41.81 -3.59
CA GLU A 90 -7.31 42.09 -2.37
C GLU A 90 -7.85 41.37 -1.13
N SER A 91 -9.04 40.76 -1.21
CA SER A 91 -9.70 40.05 -0.11
C SER A 91 -10.13 38.62 -0.46
N GLY A 92 -9.73 38.12 -1.62
CA GLY A 92 -10.02 36.76 -2.05
C GLY A 92 -9.36 35.71 -1.15
N SER A 93 -9.91 34.50 -1.15
CA SER A 93 -9.38 33.36 -0.39
C SER A 93 -9.42 32.11 -1.25
N LEU A 94 -8.35 31.32 -1.26
CA LEU A 94 -8.40 30.03 -1.93
C LEU A 94 -9.34 29.10 -1.18
N ASN A 95 -10.44 28.68 -1.81
CA ASN A 95 -11.43 27.79 -1.19
C ASN A 95 -11.22 26.33 -1.58
N TRP A 96 -10.69 26.11 -2.78
CA TRP A 96 -10.42 24.77 -3.30
C TRP A 96 -9.03 24.70 -3.92
N THR A 97 -8.42 23.54 -3.78
CA THR A 97 -7.14 23.21 -4.42
C THR A 97 -7.30 21.89 -5.17
N ALA A 98 -6.87 21.88 -6.42
CA ALA A 98 -6.78 20.72 -7.29
C ALA A 98 -5.31 20.34 -7.45
N ILE A 99 -4.98 19.11 -7.07
CA ILE A 99 -3.60 18.59 -7.14
C ILE A 99 -3.61 17.49 -8.20
N TYR A 100 -2.86 17.70 -9.28
CA TYR A 100 -2.72 16.72 -10.35
C TYR A 100 -1.68 15.69 -9.96
N VAL A 101 -2.08 14.42 -9.95
CA VAL A 101 -1.25 13.31 -9.50
C VAL A 101 -1.22 12.24 -10.58
N THR A 102 0.00 11.81 -10.87
CA THR A 102 0.26 10.65 -11.72
C THR A 102 1.19 9.69 -11.02
N LEU A 103 1.21 8.46 -11.51
CA LEU A 103 2.11 7.44 -11.03
C LEU A 103 3.47 7.57 -11.73
N ASN A 104 4.58 7.37 -11.01
CA ASN A 104 5.89 7.35 -11.64
C ASN A 104 6.01 6.19 -12.64
N THR A 105 6.86 6.36 -13.64
CA THR A 105 7.17 5.30 -14.61
C THR A 105 7.76 4.07 -13.91
N GLY A 106 7.27 2.88 -14.25
CA GLY A 106 7.72 1.62 -13.65
C GLY A 106 7.18 1.32 -12.25
N SER A 107 6.30 2.17 -11.71
CA SER A 107 5.61 1.92 -10.45
C SER A 107 4.55 0.84 -10.56
N SER A 108 4.31 0.15 -9.45
CA SER A 108 3.15 -0.74 -9.31
C SER A 108 1.87 0.08 -9.08
N PRO A 109 0.69 -0.44 -9.44
CA PRO A 109 -0.57 0.25 -9.18
C PRO A 109 -0.73 0.64 -7.71
N VAL A 110 -1.26 1.84 -7.46
CA VAL A 110 -1.46 2.38 -6.10
C VAL A 110 -2.93 2.58 -5.84
N ASP A 111 -3.43 2.00 -4.76
CA ASP A 111 -4.80 2.21 -4.31
C ASP A 111 -4.93 3.55 -3.57
N LEU A 112 -5.69 4.48 -4.15
CA LEU A 112 -5.90 5.83 -3.63
C LEU A 112 -6.82 5.86 -2.41
N SER A 113 -7.55 4.78 -2.12
CA SER A 113 -8.38 4.71 -0.91
C SER A 113 -7.56 4.63 0.38
N ASN A 114 -6.35 4.09 0.28
CA ASN A 114 -5.41 3.92 1.39
C ASN A 114 -4.35 5.03 1.45
N VAL A 115 -4.41 6.00 0.53
CA VAL A 115 -3.52 7.16 0.52
C VAL A 115 -3.95 8.16 1.60
N SER A 116 -2.98 8.75 2.28
CA SER A 116 -3.20 9.88 3.18
C SER A 116 -2.52 11.13 2.64
N LEU A 117 -3.25 12.25 2.60
CA LEU A 117 -2.72 13.54 2.22
C LEU A 117 -2.46 14.34 3.49
N SER A 118 -1.23 14.85 3.66
CA SER A 118 -0.89 15.74 4.77
C SER A 118 -0.57 17.12 4.20
N LEU A 119 -1.28 18.14 4.65
CA LEU A 119 -1.06 19.53 4.27
C LEU A 119 -0.78 20.36 5.52
N GLU A 120 0.14 21.30 5.41
CA GLU A 120 0.50 22.27 6.42
C GLU A 120 0.26 23.68 5.88
N TYR A 121 -0.42 24.49 6.68
CA TYR A 121 -0.67 25.89 6.37
C TYR A 121 -0.67 26.70 7.67
N GLN A 122 0.17 27.75 7.74
CA GLN A 122 0.33 28.61 8.93
C GLN A 122 0.51 27.84 10.25
N GLY A 123 1.29 26.76 10.23
CA GLY A 123 1.54 25.90 11.40
C GLY A 123 0.35 25.01 11.82
N GLN A 124 -0.72 24.97 11.03
CA GLN A 124 -1.80 23.99 11.18
C GLN A 124 -1.54 22.81 10.25
N LEU A 125 -1.42 21.62 10.82
CA LEU A 125 -1.34 20.37 10.07
C LEU A 125 -2.74 19.76 9.90
N ALA A 126 -3.10 19.42 8.67
CA ALA A 126 -4.31 18.68 8.33
C ALA A 126 -3.94 17.36 7.64
N SER A 127 -4.50 16.26 8.16
CA SER A 127 -4.42 14.95 7.51
C SER A 127 -5.77 14.63 6.89
N LEU A 128 -5.77 14.42 5.58
CA LEU A 128 -6.95 14.16 4.76
C LEU A 128 -6.93 12.70 4.28
N LYS A 129 -8.11 12.09 4.27
CA LYS A 129 -8.31 10.70 3.81
C LYS A 129 -9.35 10.63 2.71
N TYR A 130 -9.27 9.58 1.90
CA TYR A 130 -10.34 9.25 0.97
C TYR A 130 -11.48 8.55 1.72
N THR A 131 -12.71 8.98 1.48
CA THR A 131 -13.90 8.26 1.95
C THR A 131 -14.69 7.80 0.74
N PRO A 132 -14.83 6.48 0.49
CA PRO A 132 -15.58 5.96 -0.64
C PRO A 132 -17.05 6.38 -0.51
N ALA A 133 -17.62 6.88 -1.61
CA ALA A 133 -18.97 7.38 -1.60
C ALA A 133 -19.97 6.25 -1.90
N THR A 134 -20.97 6.07 -1.03
CA THR A 134 -22.20 5.32 -1.36
C THR A 134 -23.09 6.09 -2.35
N THR A 135 -22.88 7.41 -2.48
CA THR A 135 -23.53 8.31 -3.46
C THR A 135 -22.57 9.43 -3.85
N ASN A 136 -21.68 9.20 -4.83
CA ASN A 136 -20.83 10.20 -5.54
C ASN A 136 -20.56 11.50 -4.77
N ALA A 137 -19.88 11.42 -3.63
CA ALA A 137 -19.63 12.55 -2.71
C ALA A 137 -18.13 12.81 -2.47
N SER A 138 -17.26 11.99 -3.06
CA SER A 138 -15.81 12.09 -3.00
C SER A 138 -15.13 11.62 -4.29
N PHE A 139 -15.90 11.27 -5.34
CA PHE A 139 -15.39 10.67 -6.56
C PHE A 139 -16.17 11.17 -7.78
N ALA A 140 -15.47 11.66 -8.79
CA ALA A 140 -16.03 12.02 -10.09
C ALA A 140 -15.16 11.52 -11.23
N VAL A 141 -15.75 11.32 -12.41
CA VAL A 141 -15.05 10.93 -13.63
C VAL A 141 -15.29 11.99 -14.67
N ASP A 142 -14.21 12.52 -15.24
CA ASP A 142 -14.20 13.61 -16.19
C ASP A 142 -13.30 13.28 -17.39
N THR A 143 -13.58 12.14 -18.03
CA THR A 143 -12.79 11.57 -19.13
C THR A 143 -13.11 12.17 -20.50
N ASN A 144 -14.11 13.06 -20.59
CA ASN A 144 -14.55 13.67 -21.86
C ASN A 144 -13.84 14.99 -22.18
N GLY A 145 -12.88 15.40 -21.34
CA GLY A 145 -12.16 16.66 -21.48
C GLY A 145 -13.01 17.83 -21.00
N THR A 146 -12.59 18.43 -19.89
CA THR A 146 -13.28 19.57 -19.29
C THR A 146 -12.30 20.71 -19.10
N SER A 147 -12.69 21.91 -19.54
CA SER A 147 -11.85 23.12 -19.44
C SER A 147 -11.63 23.59 -18.01
N ASN A 148 -12.39 23.07 -17.05
CA ASN A 148 -12.28 23.41 -15.63
C ASN A 148 -12.65 22.22 -14.73
N VAL A 149 -11.64 21.62 -14.09
CA VAL A 149 -11.81 20.51 -13.14
C VAL A 149 -12.59 20.87 -11.89
N PHE A 150 -12.79 22.16 -11.60
CA PHE A 150 -13.66 22.61 -10.50
C PHE A 150 -15.14 22.66 -10.90
N SER A 151 -15.49 22.47 -12.18
CA SER A 151 -16.90 22.40 -12.62
C SER A 151 -17.64 21.19 -12.03
N VAL A 152 -16.91 20.12 -11.70
CA VAL A 152 -17.45 18.93 -11.01
C VAL A 152 -17.99 19.25 -9.62
N LEU A 153 -17.54 20.34 -8.99
CA LEU A 153 -18.08 20.85 -7.73
C LEU A 153 -19.54 21.31 -7.87
N ASN A 154 -19.97 21.61 -9.09
CA ASN A 154 -21.19 22.34 -9.40
C ASN A 154 -22.12 21.55 -10.33
N ALA A 155 -22.33 20.24 -10.08
CA ALA A 155 -23.40 19.46 -10.74
C ALA A 155 -24.79 19.88 -10.21
N GLY A 156 -25.15 21.11 -10.55
CA GLY A 156 -26.21 21.92 -9.98
C GLY A 156 -25.56 23.12 -9.29
N VAL A 157 -25.33 24.26 -9.95
CA VAL A 157 -26.20 25.00 -10.88
C VAL A 157 -25.39 26.14 -11.52
N GLY A 158 -25.89 26.75 -12.59
CA GLY A 158 -25.78 28.22 -12.67
C GLY A 158 -26.39 28.83 -11.41
N TYR A 159 -25.59 28.96 -10.36
CA TYR A 159 -25.92 29.49 -9.04
C TYR A 159 -27.31 29.08 -8.47
N LYS A 160 -27.30 28.14 -7.53
CA LYS A 160 -28.39 27.72 -6.62
C LYS A 160 -29.33 26.62 -7.14
N ASN A 161 -29.23 25.44 -6.51
CA ASN A 161 -30.18 24.30 -6.43
C ASN A 161 -29.55 22.89 -6.72
N SER A 162 -29.07 22.26 -5.64
CA SER A 162 -29.20 20.84 -5.28
C SER A 162 -28.96 19.78 -6.38
N THR A 163 -27.75 19.22 -6.50
CA THR A 163 -27.30 18.06 -5.70
C THR A 163 -25.76 17.98 -5.76
N ALA A 164 -25.08 18.55 -4.76
CA ALA A 164 -23.62 18.65 -4.75
C ALA A 164 -22.93 17.27 -4.82
N THR A 165 -22.12 17.06 -5.86
CA THR A 165 -21.31 15.85 -6.13
C THR A 165 -20.16 15.63 -5.13
N PHE A 166 -20.05 16.47 -4.08
CA PHE A 166 -18.98 16.36 -3.08
C PHE A 166 -19.42 16.63 -1.63
N LYS A 167 -20.57 16.10 -1.20
CA LYS A 167 -21.12 16.33 0.16
C LYS A 167 -20.18 15.96 1.32
N ASN A 168 -19.25 15.01 1.13
CA ASN A 168 -18.32 14.59 2.17
C ASN A 168 -17.07 15.49 2.27
N VAL A 169 -16.84 16.32 1.24
CA VAL A 169 -15.74 17.28 1.16
C VAL A 169 -16.25 18.71 1.41
N GLU A 170 -17.49 19.02 1.00
CA GLU A 170 -18.26 20.21 1.39
C GLU A 170 -19.12 19.96 2.65
N LEU A 171 -18.49 19.96 3.82
CA LEU A 171 -19.24 19.96 5.07
C LEU A 171 -19.83 21.37 5.31
N LYS A 172 -21.03 21.63 4.78
CA LYS A 172 -21.91 22.72 5.24
C LYS A 172 -22.28 22.46 6.70
N ASN A 173 -21.50 23.01 7.64
CA ASN A 173 -21.65 22.95 9.11
C ASN A 173 -20.90 21.83 9.87
N VAL A 174 -19.72 21.40 9.42
CA VAL A 174 -18.78 20.73 10.34
C VAL A 174 -17.41 21.38 10.24
N THR A 175 -16.98 21.91 11.38
CA THR A 175 -15.66 22.49 11.61
C THR A 175 -14.60 21.44 11.23
N LYS A 176 -13.79 21.73 10.21
CA LYS A 176 -12.69 20.91 9.66
C LYS A 176 -13.13 19.65 8.90
N SER A 177 -13.25 19.78 7.57
CA SER A 177 -13.28 18.61 6.68
C SER A 177 -11.92 17.93 6.67
N THR A 178 -11.87 16.62 6.91
CA THR A 178 -10.64 15.81 6.85
C THR A 178 -10.66 14.85 5.66
N ASN A 179 -11.43 15.17 4.63
CA ASN A 179 -11.61 14.32 3.46
C ASN A 179 -11.14 15.03 2.20
N PHE A 180 -10.53 14.27 1.28
CA PHE A 180 -10.27 14.72 -0.09
C PHE A 180 -11.17 13.98 -1.07
N ALA A 181 -11.42 14.61 -2.21
CA ALA A 181 -12.12 14.04 -3.35
C ALA A 181 -11.13 13.66 -4.45
N ILE A 182 -11.51 12.68 -5.26
CA ILE A 182 -10.75 12.24 -6.43
C ILE A 182 -11.59 12.55 -7.67
N VAL A 183 -10.97 13.16 -8.67
CA VAL A 183 -11.53 13.36 -9.99
C VAL A 183 -10.64 12.63 -10.98
N VAL A 184 -11.21 11.73 -11.76
CA VAL A 184 -10.48 10.98 -12.77
C VAL A 184 -10.48 11.78 -14.06
N ILE A 185 -9.30 12.20 -14.53
CA ILE A 185 -9.15 12.93 -15.80
C ILE A 185 -8.84 11.94 -16.92
N ARG A 186 -7.99 10.95 -16.63
CA ARG A 186 -7.60 9.93 -17.59
C ARG A 186 -7.50 8.58 -16.92
N ASP A 187 -8.22 7.61 -17.48
CA ASP A 187 -8.12 6.21 -17.07
C ASP A 187 -8.26 5.29 -18.28
N PRO A 188 -7.14 4.91 -18.93
CA PRO A 188 -7.18 3.97 -20.06
C PRO A 188 -7.53 2.53 -19.62
N SER A 189 -7.51 2.25 -18.31
CA SER A 189 -7.65 0.90 -17.74
C SER A 189 -8.98 0.64 -17.03
N ASN A 190 -9.81 1.69 -16.88
CA ASN A 190 -11.07 1.66 -16.12
C ASN A 190 -10.92 1.10 -14.70
N SER A 191 -9.77 1.32 -14.06
CA SER A 191 -9.43 0.82 -12.73
C SER A 191 -9.78 1.80 -11.60
N LEU A 192 -10.07 3.06 -11.93
CA LEU A 192 -10.47 4.08 -10.97
C LEU A 192 -11.99 4.02 -10.76
N THR A 193 -12.42 3.42 -9.65
CA THR A 193 -13.83 3.34 -9.24
C THR A 193 -14.07 4.05 -7.91
N SER A 194 -15.31 4.47 -7.63
CA SER A 194 -15.65 5.18 -6.38
C SER A 194 -15.36 4.36 -5.11
N SER A 195 -15.57 3.04 -5.15
CA SER A 195 -15.31 2.16 -4.01
C SER A 195 -13.86 1.72 -3.91
N HIS A 196 -13.18 1.55 -5.06
CA HIS A 196 -11.79 1.11 -5.11
C HIS A 196 -11.05 1.83 -6.25
N PRO A 197 -10.57 3.07 -5.98
CA PRO A 197 -9.84 3.85 -6.96
C PRO A 197 -8.38 3.40 -7.03
N VAL A 198 -8.05 2.55 -7.99
CA VAL A 198 -6.67 2.08 -8.20
C VAL A 198 -6.01 2.89 -9.31
N LEU A 199 -4.93 3.59 -9.00
CA LEU A 199 -4.15 4.36 -9.95
C LEU A 199 -3.15 3.46 -10.67
N THR A 200 -3.23 3.43 -12.00
CA THR A 200 -2.36 2.64 -12.89
C THR A 200 -1.48 3.54 -13.77
N THR A 201 -0.45 2.96 -14.38
CA THR A 201 0.46 3.68 -15.28
C THR A 201 -0.31 4.25 -16.49
N GLY A 202 -0.12 5.55 -16.74
CA GLY A 202 -0.80 6.27 -17.82
C GLY A 202 -2.18 6.82 -17.45
N SER A 203 -2.64 6.56 -16.22
CA SER A 203 -3.80 7.22 -15.63
C SER A 203 -3.40 8.53 -14.95
N GLU A 204 -4.33 9.47 -14.92
CA GLU A 204 -4.17 10.80 -14.34
C GLU A 204 -5.40 11.14 -13.49
N VAL A 205 -5.14 11.55 -12.26
CA VAL A 205 -6.17 11.89 -11.29
C VAL A 205 -5.89 13.24 -10.68
N VAL A 206 -6.96 13.94 -10.34
CA VAL A 206 -6.92 15.19 -9.61
C VAL A 206 -7.47 14.94 -8.22
N ILE A 207 -6.67 15.27 -7.22
CA ILE A 207 -7.11 15.28 -5.82
C ILE A 207 -7.66 16.67 -5.53
N LEU A 208 -8.95 16.74 -5.23
CA LEU A 208 -9.64 17.96 -4.83
C LEU A 208 -9.68 18.08 -3.31
N VAL A 209 -9.24 19.23 -2.82
CA VAL A 209 -9.23 19.58 -1.40
C VAL A 209 -10.01 20.86 -1.19
N ASN A 210 -10.96 20.83 -0.26
CA ASN A 210 -11.66 22.04 0.18
C ASN A 210 -10.84 22.74 1.28
N THR A 211 -9.97 23.65 0.86
CA THR A 211 -9.10 24.42 1.76
C THR A 211 -9.88 25.42 2.62
N SER A 212 -11.08 25.83 2.18
CA SER A 212 -12.00 26.62 3.01
C SER A 212 -12.47 25.85 4.24
N ALA A 213 -12.83 24.58 4.06
CA ALA A 213 -13.32 23.73 5.14
C ALA A 213 -12.19 23.22 6.03
N VAL A 214 -11.00 22.97 5.48
CA VAL A 214 -9.84 22.44 6.21
C VAL A 214 -9.16 23.54 7.04
N PHE A 215 -8.90 24.70 6.42
CA PHE A 215 -8.05 25.76 7.00
C PHE A 215 -8.78 27.11 7.19
N GLY A 216 -10.06 27.22 6.80
CA GLY A 216 -10.76 28.50 6.77
C GLY A 216 -10.45 29.34 5.52
N GLY A 217 -9.80 28.73 4.52
CA GLY A 217 -9.38 29.36 3.27
C GLY A 217 -7.92 29.81 3.33
N MET A 218 -7.21 29.71 2.20
CA MET A 218 -5.81 30.16 2.13
C MET A 218 -5.75 31.62 1.70
N LYS A 219 -4.96 32.41 2.44
CA LYS A 219 -4.70 33.83 2.17
C LYS A 219 -3.54 33.97 1.18
N GLN A 220 -3.39 35.18 0.66
CA GLN A 220 -2.37 35.56 -0.32
C GLN A 220 -0.96 35.57 0.29
N GLY A 221 0.05 35.23 -0.51
CA GLY A 221 1.47 35.25 -0.12
C GLY A 221 1.84 34.28 1.01
N GLN A 222 1.09 33.19 1.17
CA GLN A 222 1.31 32.20 2.23
C GLN A 222 1.87 30.91 1.65
N ALA A 223 2.87 30.35 2.31
CA ALA A 223 3.42 29.06 1.94
C ALA A 223 2.52 27.91 2.42
N VAL A 224 2.34 26.93 1.54
CA VAL A 224 1.67 25.66 1.82
C VAL A 224 2.64 24.55 1.50
N THR A 225 2.84 23.66 2.45
CA THR A 225 3.70 22.48 2.29
C THR A 225 2.91 21.25 2.62
N GLY A 226 3.27 20.12 2.02
CA GLY A 226 2.59 18.87 2.28
C GLY A 226 3.13 17.73 1.48
N GLN A 227 2.50 16.58 1.66
CA GLN A 227 2.86 15.36 0.95
C GLN A 227 1.68 14.41 0.85
N ILE A 228 1.67 13.66 -0.25
CA ILE A 228 0.75 12.57 -0.52
C ILE A 228 1.50 11.28 -0.18
N ASN A 229 1.04 10.58 0.86
CA ASN A 229 1.66 9.37 1.34
C ASN A 229 0.89 8.14 0.82
N PRO A 230 1.43 7.39 -0.15
CA PRO A 230 0.87 6.12 -0.56
C PRO A 230 1.11 5.03 0.49
N SER A 231 0.37 3.92 0.38
CA SER A 231 0.54 2.75 1.25
C SER A 231 1.89 2.05 1.04
N VAL A 232 2.45 2.15 -0.17
CA VAL A 232 3.79 1.68 -0.57
C VAL A 232 4.39 2.68 -1.54
N GLY A 233 5.72 2.82 -1.50
CA GLY A 233 6.43 3.73 -2.39
C GLY A 233 6.88 5.05 -1.77
N SER A 234 7.37 5.95 -2.62
CA SER A 234 7.77 7.31 -2.25
C SER A 234 6.58 8.27 -2.21
N PRO A 235 6.56 9.22 -1.25
CA PRO A 235 5.53 10.22 -1.17
C PRO A 235 5.66 11.28 -2.27
N GLY A 236 4.53 11.78 -2.75
CA GLY A 236 4.50 12.94 -3.65
C GLY A 236 4.57 14.23 -2.84
N ILE A 237 5.53 15.09 -3.12
CA ILE A 237 5.71 16.35 -2.37
C ILE A 237 4.82 17.45 -2.96
N ILE A 238 4.20 18.22 -2.08
CA ILE A 238 3.39 19.39 -2.40
C ILE A 238 4.08 20.60 -1.77
N GLN A 239 4.43 21.59 -2.58
CA GLN A 239 4.97 22.83 -2.07
C GLN A 239 4.63 23.97 -3.02
N PHE A 240 3.84 24.92 -2.54
CA PHE A 240 3.52 26.11 -3.30
C PHE A 240 3.37 27.31 -2.37
N THR A 241 3.44 28.51 -2.95
CA THR A 241 3.11 29.75 -2.25
C THR A 241 1.96 30.40 -2.99
N THR A 242 0.90 30.76 -2.27
CA THR A 242 -0.23 31.47 -2.89
C THR A 242 0.22 32.82 -3.45
N PRO A 243 -0.28 33.26 -4.62
CA PRO A 243 0.08 34.55 -5.18
C PRO A 243 -0.33 35.71 -4.27
N SER A 244 0.29 36.88 -4.47
CA SER A 244 0.04 38.09 -3.69
C SER A 244 -1.24 38.83 -4.06
N ALA A 245 -1.96 38.38 -5.09
CA ALA A 245 -3.27 38.88 -5.51
C ALA A 245 -4.00 37.78 -6.27
N PHE A 246 -5.32 37.67 -6.08
CA PHE A 246 -6.16 36.68 -6.78
C PHE A 246 -6.90 37.37 -7.94
N THR A 247 -6.35 37.27 -9.15
CA THR A 247 -6.86 37.97 -10.34
C THR A 247 -7.77 37.11 -11.20
N GLU A 248 -7.71 35.79 -11.05
CA GLU A 248 -8.47 34.79 -11.81
C GLU A 248 -9.25 33.85 -10.89
N THR A 249 -10.36 33.31 -11.38
CA THR A 249 -11.16 32.34 -10.61
C THR A 249 -10.38 31.05 -10.37
N VAL A 250 -9.56 30.63 -11.34
CA VAL A 250 -8.67 29.48 -11.25
C VAL A 250 -7.26 29.97 -11.51
N MET A 251 -6.32 29.60 -10.65
CA MET A 251 -4.92 30.02 -10.75
C MET A 251 -4.00 28.82 -10.58
N GLU A 252 -2.92 28.81 -11.35
CA GLU A 252 -1.82 27.86 -11.17
C GLU A 252 -0.96 28.28 -9.97
N LEU A 253 -0.61 27.30 -9.14
CA LEU A 253 0.13 27.49 -7.89
C LEU A 253 1.50 26.79 -7.93
N GLN A 254 1.61 25.72 -8.71
CA GLN A 254 2.82 24.93 -8.94
C GLN A 254 2.77 24.30 -10.33
#